data_AF-A0AAP0W3A8-F1
#
_entry.id   AF-A0AAP0W3A8-F1
#
_cell.length_a   1.000
_cell.length_b   1.000
_cell.length_c   1.000
_cell.angle_alpha   90.00
_cell.angle_beta   90.00
_cell.angle_gamma   90.00
#
_symmetry.space_group_name_H-M   'P 1'
#
loop_
_entity.id
_entity.type
_entity.pdbx_description
1 polymer ?
#
loop_
_entity_poly.entity_id
_entity_poly.type
_entity_poly.pdbx_seq_one_letter_code
_entity_poly.pdbx_strand_id
1 'polypeptide(L)'
;MNIYINEVLAAHVAIENWLSKGEGELELLLERFSPHYSMITLSGARLDREALSHFFLQQRASRPGLKIVVDQFSVLHEGNDGAVLLYQETQTQSDKEMTIRWSTAVLNLKQEKPVWLHLHETLQP
;
A
#
# COMPACT_ATOMS: atom_id res chain seq x y z
N MET A 1 9.87 -17.09 0.80
CA MET A 1 9.61 -15.63 0.71
C MET A 1 8.78 -15.24 1.93
N ASN A 2 9.09 -14.13 2.60
CA ASN A 2 8.43 -13.69 3.84
C ASN A 2 6.94 -13.32 3.57
N ILE A 3 6.00 -13.80 4.39
CA ILE A 3 4.56 -13.60 4.18
C ILE A 3 4.16 -12.11 4.18
N TYR A 4 4.84 -11.28 4.97
CA TYR A 4 4.58 -9.85 5.05
C TYR A 4 5.07 -9.13 3.80
N ILE A 5 6.23 -9.51 3.25
CA ILE A 5 6.73 -8.99 1.97
C ILE A 5 5.78 -9.38 0.84
N ASN A 6 5.31 -10.64 0.81
CA ASN A 6 4.34 -11.10 -0.18
C ASN A 6 3.03 -10.28 -0.11
N GLU A 7 2.57 -9.93 1.09
CA GLU A 7 1.40 -9.08 1.25
C GLU A 7 1.64 -7.67 0.69
N VAL A 8 2.80 -7.06 0.97
CA VAL A 8 3.15 -5.75 0.40
C VAL A 8 3.13 -5.80 -1.13
N LEU A 9 3.77 -6.79 -1.73
CA LEU A 9 3.77 -6.99 -3.18
C LEU A 9 2.34 -7.16 -3.72
N ALA A 10 1.54 -8.04 -3.11
CA ALA A 10 0.18 -8.34 -3.57
C ALA A 10 -0.76 -7.13 -3.44
N ALA A 11 -0.62 -6.33 -2.37
CA ALA A 11 -1.39 -5.11 -2.17
C ALA A 11 -1.07 -4.06 -3.25
N HIS A 12 0.20 -3.83 -3.58
CA HIS A 12 0.57 -2.84 -4.60
C HIS A 12 0.13 -3.28 -6.00
N VAL A 13 0.14 -4.58 -6.31
CA VAL A 13 -0.45 -5.09 -7.57
C VAL A 13 -1.96 -4.83 -7.62
N ALA A 14 -2.68 -5.07 -6.52
CA ALA A 14 -4.12 -4.78 -6.45
C ALA A 14 -4.41 -3.28 -6.59
N ILE A 15 -3.62 -2.43 -5.92
CA ILE A 15 -3.72 -0.96 -6.01
C ILE A 15 -3.40 -0.48 -7.43
N GLU A 16 -2.35 -1.00 -8.08
CA GLU A 16 -2.02 -0.67 -9.47
C GLU A 16 -3.19 -1.01 -10.39
N ASN A 17 -3.70 -2.24 -10.33
CA ASN A 17 -4.82 -2.66 -11.18
C ASN A 17 -6.08 -1.80 -10.96
N TRP A 18 -6.37 -1.47 -9.70
CA TRP A 18 -7.51 -0.64 -9.35
C TRP A 18 -7.37 0.80 -9.87
N LEU A 19 -6.24 1.45 -9.64
CA LEU A 19 -5.99 2.84 -10.03
C LEU A 19 -5.75 2.99 -11.54
N SER A 20 -5.12 2.00 -12.17
CA SER A 20 -4.71 2.03 -13.58
C SER A 20 -5.83 1.59 -14.52
N LYS A 21 -6.45 0.44 -14.23
CA LYS A 21 -7.42 -0.20 -15.13
C LYS A 21 -8.84 -0.26 -14.56
N GLY A 22 -9.01 0.03 -13.27
CA GLY A 22 -10.28 -0.17 -12.57
C GLY A 22 -10.63 -1.65 -12.38
N GLU A 23 -9.64 -2.53 -12.45
CA GLU A 23 -9.81 -3.98 -12.28
C GLU A 23 -9.79 -4.37 -10.79
N GLY A 24 -10.55 -5.40 -10.44
CA GLY A 24 -10.70 -5.90 -9.07
C GLY A 24 -11.99 -5.43 -8.39
N GLU A 25 -12.17 -5.91 -7.16
CA GLU A 25 -13.32 -5.59 -6.31
C GLU A 25 -12.84 -4.72 -5.13
N LEU A 26 -13.58 -3.65 -4.83
CA LEU A 26 -13.22 -2.72 -3.77
C LEU A 26 -13.18 -3.41 -2.41
N GLU A 27 -14.14 -4.29 -2.15
CA GLU A 27 -14.28 -5.02 -0.90
C GLU A 27 -13.02 -5.86 -0.64
N LEU A 28 -12.55 -6.61 -1.65
CA LEU A 28 -11.33 -7.42 -1.56
C LEU A 28 -10.07 -6.56 -1.37
N LEU A 29 -10.03 -5.37 -1.97
CA LEU A 29 -8.94 -4.41 -1.75
C LEU A 29 -8.95 -3.89 -0.29
N LEU A 30 -10.13 -3.56 0.23
CA LEU A 30 -10.30 -3.02 1.58
C LEU A 30 -10.16 -4.09 2.69
N GLU A 31 -10.40 -5.37 2.39
CA GLU A 31 -10.18 -6.49 3.32
C GLU A 31 -8.72 -6.64 3.75
N ARG A 32 -7.77 -6.15 2.95
CA ARG A 32 -6.34 -6.10 3.30
C ARG A 32 -6.05 -5.15 4.47
N PHE A 33 -6.92 -4.18 4.70
CA PHE A 33 -6.72 -3.12 5.70
C PHE A 33 -7.53 -3.37 6.96
N SER A 34 -6.84 -3.36 8.11
CA SER A 34 -7.45 -3.47 9.44
C SER A 34 -8.56 -2.43 9.63
N PRO A 35 -9.63 -2.73 10.40
CA PRO A 35 -10.61 -1.74 10.84
C PRO A 35 -9.99 -0.49 11.50
N HIS A 36 -8.82 -0.64 12.12
CA HIS A 36 -8.05 0.42 12.76
C HIS A 36 -6.91 0.97 11.88
N TYR A 37 -6.98 0.75 10.56
CA TYR A 37 -5.94 1.23 9.65
C TYR A 37 -5.81 2.74 9.71
N SER A 38 -4.57 3.21 9.59
CA SER A 38 -4.26 4.61 9.38
C SER A 38 -3.03 4.76 8.48
N MET A 39 -2.88 5.92 7.85
CA MET A 39 -1.65 6.26 7.17
C MET A 39 -1.32 7.74 7.23
N ILE A 40 -0.05 8.04 7.01
CA ILE A 40 0.46 9.37 6.70
C ILE A 40 0.90 9.34 5.23
N THR A 41 0.23 10.14 4.41
CA THR A 41 0.50 10.25 2.97
C THR A 41 1.75 11.10 2.72
N LEU A 42 2.20 11.14 1.46
CA LEU A 42 3.27 12.04 1.02
C LEU A 42 3.06 13.53 1.34
N SER A 43 1.80 13.98 1.47
CA SER A 43 1.52 15.38 1.84
C SER A 43 1.56 15.63 3.36
N GLY A 44 1.84 14.59 4.15
CA GLY A 44 1.74 14.64 5.62
C GLY A 44 0.29 14.54 6.13
N ALA A 45 -0.70 14.41 5.24
CA ALA A 45 -2.08 14.24 5.63
C ALA A 45 -2.30 12.84 6.24
N ARG A 46 -3.15 12.79 7.26
CA ARG A 46 -3.55 11.53 7.89
C ARG A 46 -4.83 11.01 7.23
N LEU A 47 -4.83 9.75 6.81
CA LEU A 47 -6.02 9.04 6.36
C LEU A 47 -6.28 7.87 7.30
N ASP A 48 -7.54 7.64 7.66
CA ASP A 48 -7.98 6.38 8.27
C ASP A 48 -8.57 5.44 7.21
N ARG A 49 -9.10 4.30 7.64
CA ARG A 49 -9.70 3.31 6.75
C ARG A 49 -10.90 3.85 5.95
N GLU A 50 -11.73 4.70 6.55
CA GLU A 50 -12.91 5.26 5.88
C GLU A 50 -12.48 6.24 4.78
N ALA A 51 -11.55 7.14 5.11
CA ALA A 51 -10.96 8.05 4.13
C ALA A 51 -10.23 7.31 3.00
N LEU A 52 -9.53 6.21 3.32
CA LEU A 52 -8.90 5.34 2.32
C LEU A 52 -9.94 4.68 1.39
N SER A 53 -11.07 4.22 1.95
CA SER A 53 -12.17 3.65 1.16
C SER A 53 -12.74 4.66 0.17
N HIS A 54 -13.01 5.89 0.63
CA HIS A 54 -13.44 6.97 -0.24
C HIS A 54 -12.40 7.33 -1.30
N PHE A 55 -11.12 7.33 -0.94
CA PHE A 55 -10.03 7.53 -1.90
C PHE A 55 -10.07 6.48 -3.01
N PHE A 56 -10.13 5.18 -2.67
CA PHE A 56 -10.18 4.14 -3.70
C PHE A 56 -11.42 4.25 -4.58
N LEU A 57 -12.60 4.50 -4.00
CA LEU A 57 -13.84 4.72 -4.76
C LEU A 57 -13.69 5.83 -5.79
N GLN A 58 -13.14 6.97 -5.38
CA GLN A 58 -13.00 8.15 -6.25
C GLN A 58 -11.90 7.98 -7.31
N GLN A 59 -10.88 7.17 -7.04
CA GLN A 59 -9.69 7.06 -7.87
C GLN A 59 -9.67 5.82 -8.77
N ARG A 60 -10.75 5.04 -8.84
CA ARG A 60 -10.85 3.87 -9.73
C ARG A 60 -10.59 4.27 -11.19
N ALA A 61 -9.65 3.59 -11.85
CA ALA A 61 -9.22 3.87 -13.23
C ALA A 61 -8.79 5.33 -13.51
N SER A 62 -8.45 6.12 -12.48
CA SER A 62 -8.08 7.53 -12.62
C SER A 62 -6.65 7.75 -13.11
N ARG A 63 -5.79 6.72 -13.04
CA ARG A 63 -4.36 6.80 -13.37
C ARG A 63 -3.99 5.81 -14.47
N PRO A 64 -4.56 5.94 -15.69
CA PRO A 64 -4.31 5.00 -16.78
C PRO A 64 -2.82 4.88 -17.08
N GLY A 65 -2.35 3.64 -17.22
CA GLY A 65 -0.94 3.34 -17.48
C GLY A 65 -0.03 3.42 -16.25
N LEU A 66 -0.58 3.63 -15.05
CA LEU A 66 0.19 3.57 -13.81
C LEU A 66 0.87 2.21 -13.68
N LYS A 67 2.14 2.26 -13.29
CA LYS A 67 2.98 1.14 -12.88
C LYS A 67 3.57 1.40 -11.51
N ILE A 68 3.57 0.38 -10.66
CA ILE A 68 4.08 0.41 -9.30
C ILE A 68 5.09 -0.73 -9.15
N VAL A 69 6.30 -0.40 -8.76
CA VAL A 69 7.35 -1.37 -8.40
C VAL A 69 7.70 -1.15 -6.94
N VAL A 70 7.70 -2.23 -6.16
CA VAL A 70 8.16 -2.21 -4.77
C VAL A 70 9.37 -3.12 -4.61
N ASP A 71 10.41 -2.60 -3.98
CA ASP A 71 11.70 -3.27 -3.78
C ASP A 71 12.42 -2.73 -2.52
N GLN A 72 13.73 -3.01 -2.39
CA GLN A 72 14.58 -2.58 -1.27
C GLN A 72 13.99 -2.92 0.12
N PHE A 73 13.33 -4.07 0.23
CA PHE A 73 12.69 -4.50 1.47
C PHE A 73 13.68 -4.69 2.61
N SER A 74 13.30 -4.24 3.79
CA SER A 74 13.93 -4.55 5.07
C SER A 74 12.87 -4.90 6.09
N VAL A 75 13.00 -6.06 6.75
CA VAL A 75 12.15 -6.43 7.89
C VAL A 75 12.75 -5.80 9.13
N LEU A 76 12.13 -4.73 9.64
CA LEU A 76 12.60 -4.00 10.81
C LEU A 76 12.23 -4.72 12.11
N HIS A 77 11.08 -5.38 12.13
CA HIS A 77 10.60 -6.21 13.22
C HIS A 77 9.69 -7.31 12.70
N GLU A 78 9.77 -8.49 13.28
CA GLU A 78 8.86 -9.61 13.04
C GLU A 78 8.61 -10.33 14.37
N GLY A 79 7.34 -10.59 14.66
CA GLY A 79 6.90 -11.29 15.86
C GLY A 79 5.62 -12.08 15.62
N ASN A 80 5.08 -12.68 16.69
CA ASN A 80 3.92 -13.55 16.59
C ASN A 80 2.65 -12.82 16.09
N ASP A 81 2.56 -11.52 16.34
CA ASP A 81 1.36 -10.73 16.08
C ASP A 81 1.47 -9.83 14.84
N GLY A 82 2.61 -9.82 14.14
CA GLY A 82 2.82 -8.93 13.00
C GLY A 82 4.28 -8.66 12.64
N ALA A 83 4.46 -7.67 11.76
CA ALA A 83 5.77 -7.20 11.32
C ALA A 83 5.77 -5.71 10.99
N VAL A 84 6.97 -5.13 11.03
CA VAL A 84 7.25 -3.79 10.52
C VAL A 84 8.24 -3.91 9.37
N LEU A 85 7.87 -3.36 8.23
CA LEU A 85 8.65 -3.40 6.99
C LEU A 85 9.02 -1.98 6.58
N LEU A 86 10.25 -1.82 6.09
CA LEU A 86 10.64 -0.69 5.26
C LEU A 86 10.76 -1.20 3.82
N TYR A 87 10.26 -0.43 2.85
CA TYR A 87 10.45 -0.71 1.44
C TYR A 87 10.49 0.59 0.63
N GLN A 88 11.02 0.50 -0.58
CA GLN A 88 10.95 1.57 -1.57
C GLN A 88 9.85 1.25 -2.57
N GLU A 89 9.12 2.27 -3.00
CA GLU A 89 8.14 2.20 -4.06
C GLU A 89 8.47 3.20 -5.17
N THR A 90 8.48 2.72 -6.40
CA THR A 90 8.62 3.54 -7.61
C THR A 90 7.32 3.51 -8.38
N GLN A 91 6.73 4.69 -8.63
CA GLN A 91 5.57 4.85 -9.49
C GLN A 91 5.94 5.54 -10.79
N THR A 92 5.50 4.97 -11.93
CA THR A 92 5.61 5.58 -13.25
C THR A 92 4.24 5.64 -13.93
N GLN A 93 4.02 6.68 -14.73
CA GLN A 93 2.81 6.85 -15.53
C GLN A 93 3.18 7.68 -16.77
N SER A 94 2.61 7.38 -17.93
CA SER A 94 2.80 8.19 -19.13
C SER A 94 2.54 9.67 -18.84
N ASP A 95 3.40 10.54 -19.36
CA ASP A 95 3.29 12.01 -19.23
C ASP A 95 3.39 12.55 -17.79
N LYS A 96 3.89 11.74 -16.84
CA LYS A 96 4.21 12.17 -15.49
C LYS A 96 5.64 11.80 -15.11
N GLU A 97 6.24 12.66 -14.30
CA GLU A 97 7.52 12.37 -13.67
C GLU A 97 7.44 11.09 -12.83
N MET A 98 8.50 10.29 -12.91
CA MET A 98 8.68 9.13 -12.04
C MET A 98 8.78 9.62 -10.59
N THR A 99 8.06 8.96 -9.68
CA THR A 99 8.18 9.26 -8.24
C THR A 99 8.71 8.05 -7.50
N ILE A 100 9.64 8.30 -6.59
CA ILE A 100 10.20 7.29 -5.69
C ILE A 100 9.84 7.71 -4.26
N ARG A 101 9.42 6.75 -3.44
CA ARG A 101 9.09 6.98 -2.03
C ARG A 101 9.60 5.85 -1.16
N TRP A 102 9.92 6.19 0.08
CA TRP A 102 10.14 5.24 1.16
C TRP A 102 8.87 5.05 1.96
N SER A 103 8.61 3.82 2.35
CA SER A 103 7.39 3.43 3.05
C SER A 103 7.72 2.57 4.26
N THR A 104 7.25 2.97 5.44
CA THR A 104 7.23 2.12 6.64
C THR A 104 5.82 1.56 6.82
N ALA A 105 5.68 0.24 6.66
CA ALA A 105 4.42 -0.46 6.85
C ALA A 105 4.43 -1.26 8.15
N VAL A 106 3.35 -1.13 8.92
CA VAL A 106 3.06 -1.98 10.07
C VAL A 106 1.93 -2.92 9.67
N LEU A 107 2.18 -4.22 9.75
CA LEU A 107 1.20 -5.26 9.49
C LEU A 107 0.95 -6.04 10.78
N ASN A 108 -0.32 -6.36 11.03
CA ASN A 108 -0.70 -7.36 12.03
C ASN A 108 -0.90 -8.72 11.34
N LEU A 109 -0.86 -9.80 12.12
CA LEU A 109 -1.26 -11.13 11.68
C LEU A 109 -2.67 -11.43 12.23
N LYS A 110 -3.66 -11.58 11.34
CA LYS A 110 -5.04 -11.98 11.71
C LYS A 110 -5.42 -13.26 11.00
N GLN A 111 -5.76 -14.30 11.75
CA GLN A 111 -6.11 -15.61 11.18
C GLN A 111 -5.06 -16.09 10.16
N GLU A 112 -3.78 -15.98 10.54
CA GLU A 112 -2.61 -16.33 9.70
C GLU A 112 -2.44 -15.50 8.42
N LYS A 113 -3.20 -14.42 8.26
CA LYS A 113 -3.10 -13.48 7.14
C LYS A 113 -2.55 -12.13 7.59
N PRO A 114 -1.49 -11.62 6.94
CA PRO A 114 -1.06 -10.25 7.16
C PRO A 114 -2.18 -9.26 6.81
N VAL A 115 -2.40 -8.26 7.67
CA VAL A 115 -3.34 -7.16 7.45
C VAL A 115 -2.67 -5.84 7.77
N TRP A 116 -2.88 -4.84 6.93
CA TRP A 116 -2.30 -3.51 7.09
C TRP A 116 -2.88 -2.81 8.32
N LEU A 117 -2.01 -2.38 9.23
CA LEU A 117 -2.37 -1.59 10.41
C LEU A 117 -1.98 -0.13 10.25
N HIS A 118 -0.77 0.14 9.75
CA HIS A 118 -0.31 1.51 9.53
C HIS A 118 0.63 1.61 8.32
N LEU A 119 0.63 2.77 7.67
CA LEU A 119 1.57 3.10 6.60
C LEU A 119 2.03 4.55 6.72
N HIS A 120 3.33 4.79 6.62
CA HIS A 120 3.88 6.15 6.50
C HIS A 120 4.79 6.20 5.29
N GLU A 121 4.49 7.11 4.37
CA GLU A 121 5.26 7.32 3.15
C GLU A 121 6.05 8.64 3.19
N THR A 122 7.22 8.67 2.58
CA THR A 122 8.03 9.88 2.39
C THR A 122 8.62 9.89 0.99
N LEU A 123 8.47 11.00 0.26
CA LEU A 123 9.06 11.16 -1.07
C LEU A 123 10.59 11.13 -0.96
N GLN A 124 11.21 10.39 -1.87
CA GLN A 124 12.63 10.52 -2.12
C GLN A 124 12.85 11.71 -3.08
N PRO A 125 13.71 12.69 -2.72
CA PRO A 125 14.03 13.83 -3.58
C PRO A 125 14.73 13.45 -4.88
#